data_AF-A0A368FAY3-F1
#
_entry.id   AF-A0A368FAY3-F1
#
_cell.length_a   1.000
_cell.length_b   1.000
_cell.length_c   1.000
_cell.angle_alpha   90.00
_cell.angle_beta   90.00
_cell.angle_gamma   90.00
#
_symmetry.space_group_name_H-M   'P 1'
#
loop_
_entity.id
_entity.type
_entity.pdbx_description
1 polymer ?
#
loop_
_entity_poly.entity_id
_entity_poly.type
_entity_poly.pdbx_seq_one_letter_code
_entity_poly.pdbx_strand_id
1 'polypeptide(L)'
;LLHGNLSHSVRSILSTARHTIRSGKFGNVVHGTLLLNFHPSCMDSPSIRNVLFDDFKYSELKPNLYLVDVLGDKVQVETNSEWRKLGERIARHIAASNQSAVLLSTLNVDDLTSCGSRSTSENSARFEHEGKTYIITPLEAAHLEQTLPDIIESEEFVFGLNVWLCFFEQNTTAQFLCHDDRFLNEVKRMISSLDTLYRLELTYEMIAAVSDGCEMLWFNPHLKNT
;
A
#
# COMPACT_ATOMS: atom_id res chain seq x y z
N LEU A 1 8.15 31.24 -3.12
CA LEU A 1 7.03 31.38 -4.07
C LEU A 1 7.40 30.68 -5.37
N LEU A 2 7.23 29.36 -5.43
CA LEU A 2 7.22 28.59 -6.67
C LEU A 2 6.03 27.65 -6.58
N HIS A 3 4.93 28.09 -7.19
CA HIS A 3 3.76 27.26 -7.48
C HIS A 3 4.17 26.22 -8.52
N GLY A 4 4.23 24.95 -8.11
CA GLY A 4 4.30 23.81 -9.02
C GLY A 4 2.90 23.38 -9.40
N ASN A 5 2.35 23.97 -10.47
CA ASN A 5 1.12 23.52 -11.11
C ASN A 5 1.32 22.09 -11.63
N LEU A 6 0.76 21.10 -10.93
CA LEU A 6 0.44 19.80 -11.54
C LEU A 6 -0.59 20.08 -12.64
N SER A 7 -0.11 20.08 -13.88
CA SER A 7 -0.87 20.54 -15.03
C SER A 7 -2.07 19.62 -15.29
N HIS A 8 -3.14 20.21 -15.84
CA HIS A 8 -4.32 19.54 -16.41
C HIS A 8 -4.01 18.33 -17.32
N SER A 9 -2.75 18.16 -17.74
CA SER A 9 -2.25 17.03 -18.53
C SER A 9 -2.30 15.69 -17.76
N VAL A 10 -2.02 15.66 -16.44
CA VAL A 10 -2.03 14.41 -15.65
C VAL A 10 -3.46 13.86 -15.50
N ARG A 11 -4.44 14.72 -15.26
CA ARG A 11 -5.87 14.34 -15.20
C ARG A 11 -6.40 13.84 -16.55
N SER A 12 -5.88 14.37 -17.66
CA SER A 12 -6.25 13.95 -19.01
C SER A 12 -5.65 12.58 -19.39
N ILE A 13 -4.42 12.31 -18.97
CA ILE A 13 -3.74 11.02 -19.21
C ILE A 13 -4.42 9.89 -18.42
N LEU A 14 -4.82 10.15 -17.17
CA LEU A 14 -5.56 9.17 -16.35
C LEU A 14 -6.97 8.89 -16.89
N SER A 15 -7.67 9.89 -17.47
CA SER A 15 -8.97 9.65 -18.12
C SER A 15 -8.85 8.92 -19.47
N THR A 16 -7.75 9.15 -20.20
CA THR A 16 -7.46 8.47 -21.48
C THR A 16 -7.03 7.01 -21.25
N ALA A 17 -6.30 6.72 -20.16
CA ALA A 17 -6.03 5.35 -19.71
C ALA A 17 -7.33 4.61 -19.33
N ARG A 18 -8.27 5.27 -18.64
CA ARG A 18 -9.61 4.74 -18.32
C ARG A 18 -10.43 4.34 -19.56
N HIS A 19 -10.23 5.00 -20.70
CA HIS A 19 -10.91 4.67 -21.96
C HIS A 19 -10.17 3.63 -22.83
N THR A 20 -8.84 3.62 -22.80
CA THR A 20 -8.02 2.73 -23.64
C THR A 20 -8.07 1.29 -23.13
N ILE A 21 -8.03 1.09 -21.80
CA ILE A 21 -8.20 -0.23 -21.16
C ILE A 21 -9.56 -0.85 -21.49
N ARG A 22 -10.60 -0.02 -21.72
CA ARG A 22 -11.95 -0.46 -22.11
C ARG A 22 -12.16 -0.75 -23.61
N SER A 23 -11.22 -0.44 -24.50
CA SER A 23 -11.45 -0.54 -25.96
C SER A 23 -10.66 -1.64 -26.68
N GLY A 24 -9.78 -2.37 -26.00
CA GLY A 24 -8.99 -3.46 -26.61
C GLY A 24 -8.06 -3.01 -27.75
N LYS A 25 -7.80 -1.71 -27.91
CA LYS A 25 -6.88 -1.17 -28.91
C LYS A 25 -5.56 -0.78 -28.25
N PHE A 26 -4.58 -1.67 -28.34
CA PHE A 26 -3.19 -1.36 -27.99
C PHE A 26 -2.61 -0.39 -29.02
N GLY A 27 -2.58 0.89 -28.67
CA GLY A 27 -1.76 1.90 -29.33
C GLY A 27 -0.63 2.30 -28.39
N ASN A 28 0.62 2.13 -28.84
CA ASN A 28 1.84 2.49 -28.12
C ASN A 28 1.80 3.96 -27.67
N VAL A 29 1.66 4.20 -26.36
CA VAL A 29 2.02 5.46 -25.72
C VAL A 29 3.14 5.16 -24.74
N VAL A 30 4.37 5.43 -25.16
CA VAL A 30 5.58 5.32 -24.35
C VAL A 30 5.76 6.64 -23.62
N HIS A 31 5.52 6.66 -22.31
CA HIS A 31 6.29 7.44 -21.33
C HIS A 31 5.91 7.01 -19.89
N GLY A 32 6.85 6.35 -19.21
CA GLY A 32 7.01 6.40 -17.74
C GLY A 32 6.07 5.63 -16.82
N THR A 33 5.04 4.92 -17.32
CA THR A 33 4.23 4.03 -16.49
C THR A 33 4.82 2.62 -16.50
N LEU A 34 5.21 2.11 -15.32
CA LEU A 34 5.54 0.70 -15.10
C LEU A 34 4.28 -0.14 -15.38
N LEU A 35 4.05 -0.48 -16.64
CA LEU A 35 3.13 -1.55 -17.01
C LEU A 35 3.81 -2.85 -16.60
N LEU A 36 3.37 -3.41 -15.47
CA LEU A 36 3.61 -4.80 -15.15
C LEU A 36 3.08 -5.62 -16.33
N ASN A 37 3.97 -6.19 -17.15
CA ASN A 37 3.60 -7.12 -18.21
C ASN A 37 3.09 -8.40 -17.55
N PHE A 38 1.83 -8.40 -17.14
CA PHE A 38 1.12 -9.60 -16.78
C PHE A 38 0.86 -10.39 -18.07
N HIS A 39 1.59 -11.49 -18.21
CA HIS A 39 1.30 -12.50 -19.21
C HIS A 39 -0.05 -13.16 -18.83
N PRO A 40 -1.11 -13.05 -19.65
CA PRO A 40 -2.38 -13.67 -19.33
C PRO A 40 -2.29 -15.14 -19.75
N SER A 41 -1.76 -15.98 -18.88
CA SER A 41 -1.80 -17.42 -19.08
C SER A 41 -2.09 -18.13 -17.77
N CYS A 42 -3.37 -18.48 -17.62
CA CYS A 42 -3.91 -19.65 -16.96
C CYS A 42 -3.55 -19.85 -15.48
N MET A 43 -4.47 -19.47 -14.60
CA MET A 43 -4.72 -20.17 -13.33
C MET A 43 -6.23 -20.15 -13.03
N ASP A 44 -7.01 -20.90 -13.81
CA ASP A 44 -8.26 -21.48 -13.28
C ASP A 44 -7.88 -22.67 -12.39
N SER A 45 -7.41 -22.36 -11.18
CA SER A 45 -7.48 -23.28 -10.06
C SER A 45 -8.53 -22.72 -9.10
N PRO A 46 -9.46 -23.53 -8.58
CA PRO A 46 -10.39 -23.07 -7.56
C PRO A 46 -9.57 -22.83 -6.29
N SER A 47 -8.96 -21.65 -6.17
CA SER A 47 -8.39 -21.21 -4.91
C SER A 47 -9.54 -21.14 -3.91
N ILE A 48 -9.38 -21.81 -2.77
CA ILE A 48 -10.30 -21.66 -1.65
C ILE A 48 -10.19 -20.18 -1.25
N ARG A 49 -11.19 -19.39 -1.65
CA ARG A 49 -11.27 -17.98 -1.30
C ARG A 49 -11.77 -17.90 0.13
N ASN A 50 -10.87 -17.54 1.03
CA ASN A 50 -11.21 -17.24 2.41
C ASN A 50 -11.71 -15.80 2.50
N VAL A 51 -12.40 -15.48 3.59
CA VAL A 51 -12.90 -14.13 3.88
C VAL A 51 -12.05 -13.52 4.99
N LEU A 52 -11.56 -12.31 4.75
CA LEU A 52 -10.83 -11.46 5.67
C LEU A 52 -11.76 -10.32 6.09
N PHE A 53 -11.86 -10.08 7.40
CA PHE A 53 -12.72 -9.03 7.97
C PHE A 53 -14.18 -9.07 7.49
N ASP A 54 -14.73 -10.27 7.34
CA ASP A 54 -16.12 -10.59 6.96
C ASP A 54 -16.59 -10.16 5.56
N ASP A 55 -15.79 -9.38 4.81
CA ASP A 55 -16.22 -8.81 3.52
C ASP A 55 -15.17 -8.90 2.39
N PHE A 56 -13.88 -9.02 2.72
CA PHE A 56 -12.81 -8.98 1.71
C PHE A 56 -12.33 -10.39 1.40
N LYS A 57 -12.38 -10.79 0.12
CA LYS A 57 -11.90 -12.11 -0.29
C LYS A 57 -10.39 -12.08 -0.33
N TYR A 58 -9.75 -13.19 0.03
CA TYR A 58 -8.32 -13.34 -0.16
C TYR A 58 -7.94 -14.73 -0.67
N SER A 59 -6.75 -14.80 -1.27
CA SER A 59 -6.11 -16.03 -1.67
C SER A 59 -4.65 -16.04 -1.19
N GLU A 60 -4.18 -17.19 -0.72
CA GLU A 60 -2.77 -17.36 -0.35
C GLU A 60 -1.96 -17.64 -1.63
N LEU A 61 -0.98 -16.79 -1.92
CA LEU A 61 -0.09 -16.94 -3.08
C LEU A 61 1.07 -17.88 -2.76
N LYS A 62 1.57 -17.81 -1.53
CA LYS A 62 2.60 -18.67 -0.93
C LYS A 62 2.51 -18.53 0.60
N PRO A 63 3.19 -19.40 1.39
CA PRO A 63 3.17 -19.29 2.84
C PRO A 63 3.40 -17.86 3.32
N ASN A 64 2.44 -17.35 4.10
CA ASN A 64 2.45 -16.00 4.69
C ASN A 64 2.37 -14.83 3.68
N LEU A 65 1.95 -15.06 2.44
CA LEU A 65 1.67 -13.99 1.48
C LEU A 65 0.28 -14.18 0.89
N TYR A 66 -0.56 -13.18 1.09
CA TYR A 66 -1.95 -13.20 0.66
C TYR A 66 -2.23 -12.07 -0.32
N LEU A 67 -3.05 -12.36 -1.32
CA LEU A 67 -3.65 -11.40 -2.24
C LEU A 67 -5.08 -11.13 -1.78
N VAL A 68 -5.37 -9.90 -1.39
CA VAL A 68 -6.66 -9.43 -0.93
C VAL A 68 -7.35 -8.69 -2.06
N ASP A 69 -8.54 -9.16 -2.41
CA ASP A 69 -9.44 -8.56 -3.40
C ASP A 69 -10.25 -7.46 -2.69
N VAL A 70 -9.86 -6.20 -2.93
CA VAL A 70 -10.42 -5.04 -2.21
C VAL A 70 -11.71 -4.56 -2.84
N LEU A 71 -11.80 -4.55 -4.18
CA LEU A 71 -12.99 -4.11 -4.88
C LEU A 71 -14.04 -5.22 -5.05
N GLY A 72 -13.62 -6.48 -5.15
CA GLY A 72 -14.49 -7.59 -5.48
C GLY A 72 -15.19 -7.37 -6.83
N ASP A 73 -16.49 -7.64 -6.87
CA ASP A 73 -17.33 -7.45 -8.06
C ASP A 73 -17.80 -5.98 -8.22
N LYS A 74 -17.37 -5.06 -7.36
CA LYS A 74 -17.84 -3.67 -7.35
C LYS A 74 -17.08 -2.84 -8.37
N VAL A 75 -17.81 -2.11 -9.20
CA VAL A 75 -17.22 -1.03 -10.02
C VAL A 75 -17.03 0.18 -9.12
N GLN A 76 -15.80 0.66 -9.02
CA GLN A 76 -15.52 1.87 -8.29
C GLN A 76 -16.02 3.08 -9.08
N VAL A 77 -17.08 3.72 -8.60
CA VAL A 77 -17.79 4.73 -9.40
C VAL A 77 -17.20 6.13 -9.19
N GLU A 78 -16.77 6.52 -7.98
CA GLU A 78 -16.27 7.90 -7.72
C GLU A 78 -15.26 8.04 -6.56
N THR A 79 -15.37 7.23 -5.49
CA THR A 79 -14.50 7.30 -4.30
C THR A 79 -13.81 5.96 -4.04
N ASN A 80 -12.62 5.97 -3.43
CA ASN A 80 -11.85 4.77 -2.98
C ASN A 80 -12.51 4.15 -1.72
N SER A 81 -13.85 4.08 -1.67
CA SER A 81 -14.62 3.76 -0.45
C SER A 81 -14.42 2.33 0.08
N GLU A 82 -14.16 1.34 -0.79
CA GLU A 82 -13.84 -0.02 -0.35
C GLU A 82 -12.44 -0.10 0.27
N TRP A 83 -11.48 0.65 -0.28
CA TRP A 83 -10.16 0.84 0.32
C TRP A 83 -10.28 1.52 1.69
N ARG A 84 -11.13 2.55 1.82
CA ARG A 84 -11.40 3.20 3.11
C ARG A 84 -11.95 2.20 4.15
N LYS A 85 -12.96 1.40 3.77
CA LYS A 85 -13.55 0.35 4.63
C LYS A 85 -12.50 -0.67 5.05
N LEU A 86 -11.64 -1.09 4.12
CA LEU A 86 -10.54 -1.99 4.43
C LEU A 86 -9.60 -1.35 5.46
N GLY A 87 -9.22 -0.09 5.27
CA GLY A 87 -8.37 0.64 6.21
C GLY A 87 -8.98 0.79 7.60
N GLU A 88 -10.30 0.98 7.72
CA GLU A 88 -10.98 0.99 9.02
C GLU A 88 -10.89 -0.37 9.72
N ARG A 89 -11.03 -1.47 8.98
CA ARG A 89 -10.94 -2.83 9.53
C ARG A 89 -9.52 -3.14 9.98
N ILE A 90 -8.52 -2.80 9.17
CA ILE A 90 -7.11 -2.97 9.52
C ILE A 90 -6.80 -2.14 10.76
N ALA A 91 -7.26 -0.89 10.86
CA ALA A 91 -7.01 -0.05 12.03
C ALA A 91 -7.53 -0.69 13.33
N ARG A 92 -8.77 -1.21 13.31
CA ARG A 92 -9.36 -1.94 14.45
C ARG A 92 -8.57 -3.21 14.77
N HIS A 93 -8.11 -3.94 13.75
CA HIS A 93 -7.30 -5.14 13.95
C HIS A 93 -5.96 -4.82 14.65
N ILE A 94 -5.23 -3.83 14.16
CA ILE A 94 -3.96 -3.39 14.74
C ILE A 94 -4.15 -2.91 16.18
N ALA A 95 -5.20 -2.13 16.45
CA ALA A 95 -5.54 -1.69 17.80
C ALA A 95 -5.85 -2.89 18.73
N ALA A 96 -6.66 -3.86 18.28
CA ALA A 96 -6.99 -5.06 19.05
C ALA A 96 -5.80 -6.01 19.26
N SER A 97 -4.85 -6.01 18.32
CA SER A 97 -3.60 -6.78 18.40
C SER A 97 -2.49 -6.05 19.16
N ASN A 98 -2.73 -4.79 19.59
CA ASN A 98 -1.76 -3.95 20.30
C ASN A 98 -0.42 -3.82 19.54
N GLN A 99 -0.51 -3.76 18.21
CA GLN A 99 0.64 -3.62 17.32
C GLN A 99 1.00 -2.15 17.10
N SER A 100 2.28 -1.90 16.83
CA SER A 100 2.76 -0.61 16.34
C SER A 100 2.63 -0.56 14.82
N ALA A 101 2.12 0.56 14.28
CA ALA A 101 1.98 0.77 12.85
C ALA A 101 2.93 1.88 12.38
N VAL A 102 3.52 1.67 11.21
CA VAL A 102 4.47 2.60 10.59
C VAL A 102 4.15 2.75 9.11
N LEU A 103 4.12 3.99 8.65
CA LEU A 103 4.10 4.33 7.24
C LEU A 103 5.53 4.42 6.73
N LEU A 104 5.86 3.62 5.71
CA LEU A 104 7.06 3.76 4.91
C LEU A 104 6.69 4.44 3.59
N SER A 105 7.19 5.64 3.35
CA SER A 105 6.85 6.39 2.14
C SER A 105 7.93 7.37 1.69
N THR A 106 7.88 7.80 0.43
CA THR A 106 8.60 8.99 -0.04
C THR A 106 7.85 10.30 0.25
N LEU A 107 6.64 10.21 0.81
CA LEU A 107 5.74 11.32 1.14
C LEU A 107 5.56 11.45 2.65
N ASN A 108 5.19 12.65 3.11
CA ASN A 108 4.79 12.82 4.51
C ASN A 108 3.37 12.29 4.69
N VAL A 109 3.03 11.84 5.90
CA VAL A 109 1.66 11.39 6.20
C VAL A 109 0.63 12.51 6.00
N ASP A 110 1.02 13.75 6.23
CA ASP A 110 0.18 14.94 5.98
C ASP A 110 -0.18 15.10 4.49
N ASP A 111 0.65 14.58 3.59
CA ASP A 111 0.37 14.60 2.14
C ASP A 111 -0.66 13.52 1.74
N LEU A 112 -0.90 12.53 2.61
CA LEU A 112 -1.77 11.38 2.39
C LEU A 112 -3.07 11.45 3.21
N THR A 113 -3.22 12.44 4.08
CA THR A 113 -4.36 12.52 5.02
C THR A 113 -5.05 13.87 4.90
N SER A 114 -6.38 13.87 5.11
CA SER A 114 -7.17 15.11 5.03
C SER A 114 -7.11 15.93 6.31
N CYS A 115 -6.66 15.33 7.41
CA CYS A 115 -6.53 15.96 8.71
C CYS A 115 -5.07 16.43 8.90
N GLY A 116 -4.85 17.74 8.78
CA GLY A 116 -3.54 18.38 9.00
C GLY A 116 -3.07 18.34 10.46
N SER A 117 -2.87 17.14 11.02
CA SER A 117 -2.22 16.96 12.32
C SER A 117 -0.70 17.14 12.15
N ARG A 118 -0.24 18.37 12.34
CA ARG A 118 1.17 18.79 12.24
C ARG A 118 2.16 18.07 13.19
N SER A 119 1.80 16.98 13.86
CA SER A 119 2.58 16.41 14.99
C SER A 119 3.37 15.14 14.69
N THR A 120 3.18 14.46 13.56
CA THR A 120 3.82 13.15 13.32
C THR A 120 5.29 13.25 12.87
N SER A 121 5.75 14.43 12.44
CA SER A 121 7.12 14.63 11.93
C SER A 121 8.21 14.48 12.99
N GLU A 122 7.94 14.77 14.27
CA GLU A 122 9.00 14.84 15.29
C GLU A 122 9.61 13.47 15.60
N ASN A 123 8.86 12.39 15.36
CA ASN A 123 9.28 11.02 15.64
C ASN A 123 9.57 10.20 14.38
N SER A 124 9.56 10.80 13.19
CA SER A 124 9.93 10.09 11.96
C SER A 124 11.44 9.88 11.86
N ALA A 125 11.83 8.85 11.11
CA ALA A 125 13.22 8.61 10.72
C ALA A 125 13.35 8.58 9.19
N ARG A 126 14.55 8.79 8.66
CA ARG A 126 14.79 8.88 7.22
C ARG A 126 16.02 8.08 6.81
N PHE A 127 15.94 7.46 5.64
CA PHE A 127 17.08 6.81 5.00
C PHE A 127 17.08 7.07 3.51
N GLU A 128 18.25 6.98 2.89
CA GLU A 128 18.44 7.12 1.45
C GLU A 128 18.56 5.75 0.79
N HIS A 129 17.90 5.58 -0.36
CA HIS A 129 18.06 4.42 -1.23
C HIS A 129 17.75 4.81 -2.67
N GLU A 130 18.58 4.36 -3.62
CA GLU A 130 18.39 4.64 -5.06
C GLU A 130 18.17 6.13 -5.41
N GLY A 131 18.81 7.03 -4.68
CA GLY A 131 18.72 8.49 -4.90
C GLY A 131 17.41 9.12 -4.44
N LYS A 132 16.62 8.42 -3.62
CA LYS A 132 15.40 8.93 -2.98
C LYS A 132 15.50 8.85 -1.47
N THR A 133 14.93 9.86 -0.81
CA THR A 133 14.69 9.86 0.64
C THR A 133 13.41 9.11 0.95
N TYR A 134 13.51 8.08 1.77
CA TYR A 134 12.39 7.37 2.34
C TYR A 134 12.19 7.78 3.80
N ILE A 135 10.95 7.89 4.21
CA ILE A 135 10.52 8.33 5.53
C ILE A 135 9.80 7.17 6.20
N ILE A 136 10.25 6.85 7.41
CA ILE A 136 9.62 5.93 8.35
C ILE A 136 8.84 6.79 9.33
N THR A 137 7.52 6.84 9.19
CA THR A 137 6.63 7.67 10.01
C THR A 137 5.79 6.79 10.94
N PRO A 138 5.94 6.91 12.27
CA PRO A 138 5.10 6.16 13.19
C PRO A 138 3.65 6.67 13.11
N LEU A 139 2.69 5.75 13.08
CA LEU A 139 1.28 6.08 13.15
C LEU A 139 0.81 5.98 14.60
N GLU A 140 0.31 7.09 15.14
CA GLU A 140 -0.10 7.17 16.54
C GLU A 140 -1.33 6.29 16.80
N ALA A 141 -1.24 5.41 17.79
CA ALA A 141 -2.32 4.49 18.13
C ALA A 141 -3.64 5.22 18.45
N ALA A 142 -3.57 6.41 19.06
CA ALA A 142 -4.73 7.23 19.40
C ALA A 142 -5.49 7.76 18.16
N HIS A 143 -4.82 7.87 17.02
CA HIS A 143 -5.37 8.43 15.77
C HIS A 143 -5.46 7.38 14.66
N LEU A 144 -5.10 6.12 14.92
CA LEU A 144 -4.97 5.08 13.90
C LEU A 144 -6.29 4.81 13.13
N GLU A 145 -7.42 4.81 13.83
CA GLU A 145 -8.75 4.63 13.21
C GLU A 145 -9.14 5.77 12.25
N GLN A 146 -8.47 6.91 12.31
CA GLN A 146 -8.68 8.04 11.40
C GLN A 146 -7.61 8.07 10.31
N THR A 147 -6.34 7.90 10.70
CA THR A 147 -5.18 8.03 9.81
C THR A 147 -5.08 6.88 8.81
N LEU A 148 -5.31 5.63 9.23
CA LEU A 148 -5.12 4.47 8.36
C LEU A 148 -6.13 4.39 7.20
N PRO A 149 -7.44 4.64 7.42
CA PRO A 149 -8.40 4.73 6.31
C PRO A 149 -8.03 5.80 5.29
N ASP A 150 -7.56 6.96 5.74
CA ASP A 150 -7.16 8.06 4.85
C ASP A 150 -5.95 7.67 3.99
N ILE A 151 -4.90 7.08 4.59
CA ILE A 151 -3.73 6.60 3.85
C ILE A 151 -4.14 5.55 2.82
N ILE A 152 -4.93 4.55 3.22
CA ILE A 152 -5.30 3.43 2.35
C ILE A 152 -6.24 3.88 1.22
N GLU A 153 -7.06 4.90 1.47
CA GLU A 153 -7.93 5.52 0.45
C GLU A 153 -7.16 6.43 -0.53
N SER A 154 -5.94 6.87 -0.20
CA SER A 154 -5.14 7.76 -1.06
C SER A 154 -4.82 7.15 -2.43
N GLU A 155 -4.76 7.97 -3.47
CA GLU A 155 -4.36 7.51 -4.81
C GLU A 155 -2.94 6.93 -4.78
N GLU A 156 -2.07 7.51 -3.97
CA GLU A 156 -0.69 7.09 -3.79
C GLU A 156 -0.59 5.68 -3.22
N PHE A 157 -1.41 5.33 -2.23
CA PHE A 157 -1.47 3.96 -1.75
C PHE A 157 -2.12 3.04 -2.78
N VAL A 158 -3.31 3.37 -3.28
CA VAL A 158 -4.08 2.51 -4.20
C VAL A 158 -3.31 2.14 -5.47
N PHE A 159 -2.49 3.05 -6.00
CA PHE A 159 -1.66 2.79 -7.18
C PHE A 159 -0.24 2.29 -6.87
N GLY A 160 0.09 2.06 -5.59
CA GLY A 160 1.39 1.51 -5.17
C GLY A 160 2.56 2.49 -5.35
N LEU A 161 2.34 3.78 -5.17
CA LEU A 161 3.32 4.85 -5.44
C LEU A 161 4.32 5.07 -4.29
N ASN A 162 5.10 4.04 -3.97
CA ASN A 162 6.06 4.04 -2.86
C ASN A 162 5.44 4.33 -1.49
N VAL A 163 4.26 3.77 -1.23
CA VAL A 163 3.55 3.88 0.04
C VAL A 163 3.30 2.47 0.55
N TRP A 164 3.87 2.14 1.71
CA TRP A 164 3.71 0.84 2.35
C TRP A 164 3.38 1.03 3.83
N LEU A 165 2.57 0.13 4.36
CA LEU A 165 2.22 0.11 5.78
C LEU A 165 2.81 -1.14 6.40
N CYS A 166 3.62 -0.94 7.43
CA CYS A 166 4.32 -1.99 8.16
C CYS A 166 3.80 -2.07 9.59
N PHE A 167 3.67 -3.28 10.12
CA PHE A 167 3.15 -3.53 11.46
C PHE A 167 4.15 -4.38 12.27
N PHE A 168 4.28 -4.04 13.54
CA PHE A 168 5.27 -4.61 14.45
C PHE A 168 4.69 -4.87 15.83
N GLU A 169 5.42 -5.64 16.63
CA GLU A 169 5.16 -5.72 18.06
C GLU A 169 5.25 -4.33 18.73
N GLN A 170 4.54 -4.17 19.84
CA GLN A 170 4.38 -2.90 20.54
C GLN A 170 5.75 -2.27 20.90
N ASN A 171 5.80 -0.93 20.84
CA ASN A 171 6.96 -0.08 21.20
C ASN A 171 8.09 -0.04 20.17
N THR A 172 7.87 -0.56 18.96
CA THR A 172 8.80 -0.38 17.85
C THR A 172 8.79 1.09 17.40
N THR A 173 9.94 1.77 17.45
CA THR A 173 10.07 3.18 17.05
C THR A 173 10.69 3.33 15.67
N ALA A 174 10.38 4.43 14.98
CA ALA A 174 10.97 4.70 13.66
C ALA A 174 12.50 4.85 13.74
N GLN A 175 13.03 5.43 14.82
CA GLN A 175 14.49 5.55 15.02
C GLN A 175 15.12 4.16 15.19
N PHE A 176 14.50 3.26 15.95
CA PHE A 176 14.99 1.88 16.07
C PHE A 176 15.03 1.19 14.70
N LEU A 177 13.93 1.25 13.93
CA LEU A 177 13.86 0.65 12.59
C LEU A 177 14.92 1.24 11.65
N CYS A 178 15.16 2.54 11.70
CA CYS A 178 16.15 3.20 10.86
C CYS A 178 17.61 2.85 11.20
N HIS A 179 17.86 2.18 12.33
CA HIS A 179 19.18 1.68 12.71
C HIS A 179 19.25 0.14 12.76
N ASP A 180 18.16 -0.57 12.45
CA ASP A 180 18.17 -2.02 12.32
C ASP A 180 18.58 -2.40 10.88
N ASP A 181 19.82 -2.88 10.74
CA ASP A 181 20.37 -3.30 9.45
C ASP A 181 19.54 -4.39 8.77
N ARG A 182 18.91 -5.29 9.54
CA ARG A 182 18.08 -6.37 8.94
C ARG A 182 16.84 -5.77 8.30
N PHE A 183 16.13 -4.93 9.05
CA PHE A 183 14.96 -4.23 8.53
C PHE A 183 15.30 -3.38 7.30
N LEU A 184 16.36 -2.55 7.38
CA LEU A 184 16.74 -1.70 6.25
C LEU A 184 17.15 -2.49 5.01
N ASN A 185 17.86 -3.61 5.18
CA ASN A 185 18.24 -4.46 4.04
C ASN A 185 17.00 -5.08 3.37
N GLU A 186 16.01 -5.52 4.15
CA GLU A 186 14.75 -6.04 3.60
C GLU A 186 13.96 -4.96 2.87
N VAL A 187 13.83 -3.77 3.45
CA VAL A 187 13.15 -2.62 2.83
C VAL A 187 13.85 -2.19 1.54
N LYS A 188 15.17 -2.08 1.54
CA LYS A 188 15.93 -1.71 0.34
C LYS A 188 15.78 -2.76 -0.75
N ARG A 189 15.84 -4.05 -0.40
CA ARG A 189 15.59 -5.15 -1.34
C ARG A 189 14.18 -5.09 -1.92
N MET A 190 13.19 -4.78 -1.09
CA MET A 190 11.80 -4.58 -1.51
C MET A 190 11.68 -3.46 -2.53
N ILE A 191 12.24 -2.28 -2.23
CA ILE A 191 12.24 -1.11 -3.12
C ILE A 191 12.94 -1.44 -4.46
N SER A 192 14.05 -2.17 -4.43
CA SER A 192 14.79 -2.53 -5.64
C SER A 192 14.11 -3.63 -6.48
N SER A 193 13.11 -4.34 -5.92
CA SER A 193 12.52 -5.55 -6.51
C SER A 193 11.00 -5.49 -6.59
N LEU A 194 10.43 -4.31 -6.87
CA LEU A 194 8.97 -4.11 -6.89
C LEU A 194 8.26 -5.00 -7.93
N ASP A 195 8.93 -5.30 -9.04
CA ASP A 195 8.44 -6.21 -10.09
C ASP A 195 8.35 -7.68 -9.63
N THR A 196 9.04 -8.02 -8.54
CA THR A 196 9.10 -9.35 -7.96
C THR A 196 8.70 -9.36 -6.48
N LEU A 197 7.86 -8.41 -6.06
CA LEU A 197 7.42 -8.26 -4.67
C LEU A 197 6.87 -9.57 -4.09
N TYR A 198 6.12 -10.34 -4.89
CA TYR A 198 5.55 -11.64 -4.50
C TYR A 198 6.61 -12.73 -4.20
N ARG A 199 7.86 -12.54 -4.64
CA ARG A 199 8.98 -13.47 -4.37
C ARG A 199 9.70 -13.16 -3.07
N LEU A 200 9.49 -11.97 -2.50
CA LEU A 200 10.18 -11.55 -1.28
C LEU A 200 9.71 -12.34 -0.06
N GLU A 201 10.66 -12.64 0.82
CA GLU A 201 10.42 -13.16 2.15
C GLU A 201 10.77 -12.05 3.14
N LEU A 202 9.73 -11.47 3.75
CA LEU A 202 9.86 -10.42 4.75
C LEU A 202 9.75 -11.05 6.14
N THR A 203 10.38 -10.46 7.15
CA THR A 203 10.26 -10.92 8.55
C THR A 203 9.23 -10.11 9.36
N TYR A 204 8.65 -9.09 8.75
CA TYR A 204 7.66 -8.21 9.38
C TYR A 204 6.35 -8.26 8.60
N GLU A 205 5.29 -7.81 9.26
CA GLU A 205 3.98 -7.70 8.64
C GLU A 205 3.92 -6.43 7.79
N MET A 206 3.42 -6.55 6.56
CA MET A 206 3.37 -5.44 5.63
C MET A 206 2.20 -5.57 4.68
N ILE A 207 1.56 -4.44 4.36
CA ILE A 207 0.60 -4.33 3.27
C ILE A 207 1.08 -3.39 2.18
N ALA A 208 0.82 -3.79 0.94
CA ALA A 208 1.18 -3.06 -0.27
C ALA A 208 0.08 -3.19 -1.30
N ALA A 209 -0.42 -2.10 -1.88
CA ALA A 209 -1.35 -2.21 -2.99
C ALA A 209 -0.66 -2.79 -4.24
N VAL A 210 -1.42 -3.53 -5.03
CA VAL A 210 -1.05 -3.89 -6.40
C VAL A 210 -1.40 -2.69 -7.29
N SER A 211 -0.54 -2.34 -8.24
CA SER A 211 -0.69 -1.14 -9.09
C SER A 211 -1.84 -1.22 -10.11
N ASP A 212 -2.86 -2.04 -9.85
CA ASP A 212 -4.10 -2.14 -10.61
C ASP A 212 -5.28 -1.41 -9.94
N GLY A 213 -5.13 -1.01 -8.68
CA GLY A 213 -6.14 -0.33 -7.88
C GLY A 213 -7.26 -1.25 -7.36
N CYS A 214 -7.13 -2.57 -7.55
CA CYS A 214 -8.14 -3.56 -7.21
C CYS A 214 -7.71 -4.46 -6.06
N GLU A 215 -6.40 -4.76 -5.99
CA GLU A 215 -5.87 -5.79 -5.12
C GLU A 215 -4.78 -5.25 -4.19
N MET A 216 -4.55 -5.95 -3.08
CA MET A 216 -3.51 -5.65 -2.11
C MET A 216 -2.77 -6.92 -1.72
N LEU A 217 -1.46 -6.84 -1.58
CA LEU A 217 -0.62 -7.88 -1.00
C LEU A 217 -0.51 -7.67 0.50
N TRP A 218 -0.66 -8.75 1.27
CA TRP A 218 -0.46 -8.78 2.71
C TRP A 218 0.57 -9.85 3.08
N PHE A 219 1.72 -9.38 3.55
CA PHE A 219 2.84 -10.19 4.01
C PHE A 219 2.74 -10.43 5.51
N ASN A 220 2.94 -11.68 5.93
CA ASN A 220 2.97 -12.14 7.31
C ASN A 220 1.83 -11.59 8.19
N PRO A 221 0.56 -11.63 7.75
CA PRO A 221 -0.52 -11.13 8.57
C PRO A 221 -0.59 -11.88 9.89
N HIS A 222 -0.63 -11.16 11.01
CA HIS A 222 -0.95 -11.75 12.31
C HIS A 222 -2.46 -11.99 12.43
N LEU A 223 -2.99 -12.89 11.59
CA LEU A 223 -4.36 -13.36 11.71
C LEU A 223 -4.46 -14.18 12.99
N LYS A 224 -4.91 -13.57 14.08
CA LYS A 224 -5.41 -14.35 15.22
C LYS A 224 -6.57 -15.17 14.68
N ASN A 225 -6.44 -16.50 14.70
CA ASN A 225 -7.56 -17.40 14.43
C ASN A 225 -8.68 -17.04 15.43
N THR A 226 -9.70 -16.33 14.95
CA THR A 226 -10.96 -16.12 15.66
C THR A 226 -11.72 -17.44 15.78
#